data_AF-A0A382IXL1-F1
#
_entry.id   AF-A0A382IXL1-F1
#
_cell.length_a   1.000
_cell.length_b   1.000
_cell.length_c   1.000
_cell.angle_alpha   90.00
_cell.angle_beta   90.00
_cell.angle_gamma   90.00
#
_symmetry.space_group_name_H-M   'P 1'
#
loop_
_entity.id
_entity.type
_entity.pdbx_description
1 polymer ?
#
loop_
_entity_poly.entity_id
_entity_poly.type
_entity_poly.pdbx_seq_one_letter_code
_entity_poly.pdbx_strand_id
1 'polypeptide(L)'
;MSYKGKFRPTNRKKYKGDINNIIYRSLWERKFMVYCDDNNDIVEWGSEELIIPYVSPLDGKRHRYFPDFYIKTKNGDKFMIE
;
A
#
# COMPACT_ATOMS: atom_id res chain seq x y z
N MET A 1 17.44 2.68 -16.98
CA MET A 1 17.45 1.88 -15.73
C MET A 1 16.04 1.95 -15.15
N SER A 2 15.35 0.82 -15.00
CA SER A 2 13.93 0.85 -14.61
C SER A 2 13.81 0.91 -13.09
N TYR A 3 13.23 1.97 -12.54
CA TYR A 3 13.03 2.18 -11.10
C TYR A 3 11.91 1.32 -10.48
N LYS A 4 11.63 0.16 -11.07
CA LYS A 4 10.58 -0.78 -10.65
C LYS A 4 11.20 -2.12 -10.25
N GLY A 5 10.57 -2.81 -9.31
CA GLY A 5 11.07 -4.10 -8.84
C GLY A 5 10.15 -4.75 -7.81
N LYS A 6 10.60 -5.87 -7.25
CA LYS A 6 9.88 -6.57 -6.18
C LYS A 6 10.44 -6.19 -4.82
N PHE A 7 9.56 -5.90 -3.87
CA PHE A 7 9.91 -5.72 -2.48
C PHE A 7 9.72 -7.02 -1.71
N ARG A 8 10.63 -7.33 -0.79
CA ARG A 8 10.53 -8.48 0.10
C ARG A 8 10.53 -7.95 1.54
N PRO A 9 9.39 -7.99 2.25
CA PRO A 9 9.30 -7.46 3.60
C PRO A 9 10.00 -8.39 4.57
N THR A 10 10.73 -7.80 5.52
CA THR A 10 11.31 -8.51 6.66
C THR A 10 10.21 -8.87 7.64
N ASN A 11 9.27 -7.94 7.88
CA ASN A 11 8.15 -8.11 8.80
C ASN A 11 6.88 -8.53 8.05
N ARG A 12 6.89 -9.76 7.52
CA ARG A 12 5.79 -10.35 6.73
C ARG A 12 4.40 -10.27 7.38
N LYS A 13 4.32 -10.25 8.72
CA LYS A 13 3.05 -10.15 9.47
C LYS A 13 2.41 -8.77 9.38
N LYS A 14 3.19 -7.71 9.13
CA LYS A 14 2.70 -6.33 9.01
C LYS A 14 2.05 -6.09 7.65
N TYR A 15 2.50 -6.81 6.61
CA TYR A 15 1.96 -6.61 5.27
C TYR A 15 0.58 -7.27 5.11
N LYS A 16 -0.38 -6.53 4.54
CA LYS A 16 -1.71 -7.00 4.17
C LYS A 16 -1.84 -7.03 2.67
N GLY A 17 -1.88 -8.23 2.13
CA GLY A 17 -1.90 -8.50 0.70
C GLY A 17 -1.13 -9.78 0.38
N ASP A 18 -0.78 -9.95 -0.90
CA ASP A 18 0.14 -11.02 -1.32
C ASP A 18 1.60 -10.65 -1.02
N ILE A 19 2.10 -11.17 0.10
CA ILE A 19 3.48 -10.96 0.56
C ILE A 19 4.53 -11.43 -0.47
N ASN A 20 4.18 -12.35 -1.36
CA ASN A 20 5.11 -12.85 -2.38
C ASN A 20 5.16 -11.95 -3.63
N ASN A 21 4.25 -10.97 -3.74
CA ASN A 21 4.09 -10.15 -4.92
C ASN A 21 3.92 -8.66 -4.62
N ILE A 22 4.80 -8.11 -3.76
CA ILE A 22 4.87 -6.67 -3.52
C ILE A 22 5.74 -6.02 -4.60
N ILE A 23 5.18 -5.08 -5.36
CA ILE A 23 5.85 -4.43 -6.48
C ILE A 23 5.94 -2.94 -6.18
N TYR A 24 7.13 -2.37 -6.33
CA TYR A 24 7.30 -0.91 -6.38
C TYR A 24 7.56 -0.49 -7.83
N ARG A 25 7.02 0.66 -8.21
CA ARG A 25 7.12 1.30 -9.52
C ARG A 25 8.08 2.49 -9.49
N SER A 26 8.42 2.99 -8.29
CA SER A 26 9.41 4.04 -8.07
C SER A 26 10.35 3.76 -6.89
N LEU A 27 11.47 4.50 -6.83
CA LEU A 27 12.37 4.45 -5.67
C LEU A 27 11.76 5.07 -4.41
N TRP A 28 10.81 6.01 -4.57
CA TRP A 28 10.09 6.62 -3.46
C TRP A 28 9.17 5.60 -2.79
N GLU A 29 8.41 4.84 -3.58
CA GLU A 29 7.63 3.71 -3.09
C GLU A 29 8.51 2.68 -2.38
N ARG A 30 9.65 2.30 -2.98
CA ARG A 30 10.59 1.38 -2.30
C ARG A 30 11.04 1.93 -0.94
N LYS A 31 11.38 3.22 -0.86
CA LYS A 31 11.80 3.85 0.39
C LYS A 31 10.66 3.87 1.42
N PHE A 32 9.43 4.13 0.97
CA PHE A 32 8.24 4.11 1.81
C PHE A 32 7.89 2.72 2.32
N MET A 33 8.01 1.69 1.47
CA MET A 33 7.84 0.29 1.88
C MET A 33 8.82 -0.13 2.97
N VAL A 34 10.10 0.27 2.84
CA VAL A 34 11.12 0.04 3.89
C VAL A 34 10.71 0.73 5.19
N TYR A 35 10.26 1.98 5.12
CA TYR A 35 9.78 2.72 6.30
C TYR A 35 8.59 2.01 6.97
N CYS A 36 7.61 1.53 6.20
CA CYS A 36 6.46 0.80 6.74
C CYS A 36 6.84 -0.53 7.37
N ASP A 37 7.81 -1.24 6.77
CA ASP A 37 8.30 -2.52 7.29
C ASP A 37 9.05 -2.34 8.61
N ASP A 38 9.94 -1.36 8.71
CA ASP A 38 10.84 -1.15 9.85
C ASP A 38 10.21 -0.35 11.02
N ASN A 39 9.28 0.57 10.74
CA ASN A 39 8.72 1.43 11.78
C ASN A 39 7.76 0.68 12.72
N ASN A 40 8.08 0.60 14.01
CA ASN A 40 7.26 -0.04 15.05
C ASN A 40 5.91 0.64 15.31
N ASP A 41 5.74 1.93 14.96
CA ASP A 41 4.47 2.63 15.11
C ASP A 41 3.44 2.24 14.06
N ILE A 42 3.89 1.65 12.94
CA ILE A 42 3.03 1.09 11.91
C ILE A 42 2.85 -0.39 12.25
N VAL A 43 1.61 -0.84 12.46
CA VAL A 43 1.32 -2.26 12.79
C VAL A 43 0.87 -3.05 11.57
N GLU A 44 0.33 -2.36 10.57
CA GLU A 44 -0.18 -2.98 9.36
C GLU A 44 -0.05 -2.02 8.17
N TRP A 45 0.31 -2.54 7.00
CA TRP A 45 0.40 -1.76 5.77
C TRP A 45 0.15 -2.62 4.53
N GLY A 46 -0.24 -2.00 3.42
CA GLY A 46 -0.47 -2.66 2.13
C GLY A 46 -0.18 -1.71 0.96
N SER A 47 0.02 -2.25 -0.23
CA SER A 47 0.32 -1.47 -1.45
C SER A 47 -0.54 -1.96 -2.61
N GLU A 48 -1.35 -1.08 -3.19
CA GLU A 48 -2.33 -1.39 -4.26
C GLU A 48 -3.37 -2.50 -3.92
N GLU A 49 -3.51 -2.93 -2.66
CA GLU A 49 -4.38 -4.05 -2.25
C GLU A 49 -5.81 -3.63 -1.86
N LEU A 50 -6.01 -2.36 -1.47
CA LEU A 50 -7.30 -1.85 -1.02
C LEU A 50 -8.15 -1.41 -2.22
N ILE A 51 -9.37 -1.94 -2.34
CA ILE A 51 -10.31 -1.54 -3.39
C ILE A 51 -11.40 -0.66 -2.78
N ILE A 52 -11.49 0.58 -3.26
CA ILE A 52 -12.54 1.52 -2.85
C ILE A 52 -13.53 1.68 -4.01
N PRO A 53 -14.72 1.04 -3.94
CA PRO A 53 -15.73 1.21 -4.95
C PRO A 53 -16.38 2.60 -4.82
N TYR A 54 -16.59 3.27 -5.94
CA TYR A 54 -17.31 4.54 -6.01
C TYR A 54 -18.21 4.58 -7.23
N VAL A 55 -19.21 5.47 -7.25
CA VAL A 55 -20.02 5.74 -8.44
C VAL A 55 -19.46 6.98 -9.11
N SER A 56 -19.03 6.85 -10.35
CA SER A 56 -18.47 7.95 -11.12
C SER A 56 -19.58 8.94 -11.48
N PRO A 57 -19.41 10.24 -11.19
CA PRO A 57 -20.41 11.26 -11.53
C PRO A 57 -20.46 11.55 -13.04
N LEU A 58 -19.46 11.10 -13.80
CA LEU A 58 -19.36 11.36 -15.24
C LEU A 58 -20.27 10.44 -16.07
N ASP A 59 -20.48 9.21 -15.60
CA ASP A 59 -21.20 8.17 -16.34
C ASP A 59 -22.21 7.37 -15.49
N GLY A 60 -22.29 7.63 -14.18
CA GLY A 60 -23.21 6.98 -13.25
C GLY A 60 -22.86 5.52 -12.95
N LYS A 61 -21.68 5.03 -13.34
CA LYS A 61 -21.28 3.62 -13.20
C LYS A 61 -20.38 3.39 -11.99
N ARG A 62 -20.37 2.14 -11.48
CA ARG A 62 -19.48 1.73 -10.38
C ARG A 62 -18.06 1.54 -10.87
N HIS A 63 -17.14 2.32 -10.35
CA HIS A 63 -15.70 2.25 -10.59
C HIS A 63 -14.96 1.81 -9.33
N ARG A 64 -13.67 1.52 -9.48
CA ARG A 64 -12.79 1.10 -8.40
C ARG A 64 -11.59 2.03 -8.35
N TYR A 65 -11.29 2.52 -7.16
CA TYR A 65 -10.06 3.25 -6.85
C TYR A 65 -9.12 2.33 -6.06
N PHE A 66 -7.84 2.40 -6.41
CA PHE A 66 -6.76 1.65 -5.78
C PHE A 66 -5.74 2.68 -5.29
N PRO A 67 -5.69 2.98 -3.98
CA PRO A 67 -4.66 3.86 -3.45
C PRO A 67 -3.30 3.20 -3.49
N ASP A 68 -2.24 4.00 -3.61
CA ASP A 68 -0.86 3.49 -3.67
C ASP A 68 -0.50 2.71 -2.40
N PHE A 69 -0.83 3.25 -1.22
CA PHE A 69 -0.65 2.56 0.06
C PHE A 69 -1.77 2.79 1.07
N TYR A 70 -1.88 1.82 1.97
CA TYR A 70 -2.64 1.91 3.21
C TYR A 70 -1.72 1.59 4.39
N ILE A 71 -1.85 2.32 5.49
CA ILE A 71 -1.19 2.00 6.77
C ILE A 71 -2.18 2.06 7.92
N LYS A 72 -1.90 1.28 8.96
CA LYS A 72 -2.54 1.33 10.27
C LYS A 72 -1.49 1.52 11.35
N THR A 73 -1.71 2.49 12.22
CA THR A 73 -0.80 2.79 13.34
C THR A 73 -1.14 1.95 14.57
N LYS A 74 -0.21 1.88 15.52
CA LYS A 74 -0.41 1.23 16.82
C LYS A 74 -1.59 1.81 17.62
N ASN A 75 -1.91 3.10 17.40
CA ASN A 75 -3.02 3.78 18.05
C ASN A 75 -4.39 3.41 17.44
N GLY A 76 -4.38 2.70 16.31
CA GLY A 76 -5.58 2.27 15.59
C GLY A 76 -5.96 3.16 14.40
N ASP A 77 -5.28 4.28 14.21
CA ASP A 77 -5.52 5.20 13.09
C ASP A 77 -5.17 4.53 11.76
N LYS A 78 -5.93 4.84 10.72
CA LYS A 78 -5.73 4.32 9.36
C LYS A 78 -5.52 5.48 8.39
N PHE A 79 -4.51 5.36 7.54
CA PHE A 79 -4.19 6.38 6.53
C PHE A 79 -4.08 5.73 5.15
N MET A 80 -4.47 6.50 4.14
CA MET A 80 -4.22 6.22 2.72
C MET A 80 -3.16 7.20 2.22
N ILE A 81 -2.24 6.74 1.40
CA ILE A 81 -1.10 7.51 0.90
C ILE A 81 -1.09 7.42 -0.63
N GLU A 82 -0.79 8.56 -1.26
CA GLU A 82 -0.53 8.78 -2.69
C GLU A 82 0.74 9.63 -2.84
#